data_AF-A0A6A6N5W9-F1
#
_entry.id   AF-A0A6A6N5W9-F1
#
_cell.length_a   1.000
_cell.length_b   1.000
_cell.length_c   1.000
_cell.angle_alpha   90.00
_cell.angle_beta   90.00
_cell.angle_gamma   90.00
#
_symmetry.space_group_name_H-M   'P 1'
#
loop_
_entity.id
_entity.type
_entity.pdbx_description
1 polymer ?
#
loop_
_entity_poly.entity_id
_entity_poly.type
_entity_poly.pdbx_seq_one_letter_code
_entity_poly.pdbx_strand_id
1 'polypeptide(L)'
;MGPLHYFLGIQVLRQPTSLVLSQQKYLEDLLRETNMLTSKPCATPMPTAPTLSKAMGSPHPHPEHYRQVLGSLQYLTLTRPDIAFSVNKLAQFMHSPTDIHWQAVKRLLRYLRGTASLGLTFTKRTRLEDEAAYTTGSLASHIGKPNPPLFTPRSYIAKYGDGIL
;
A
#
# COMPACT_ATOMS: atom_id res chain seq x y z
N MET A 1 -30.50 0.41 -1.33
CA MET A 1 -29.10 0.52 -0.82
C MET A 1 -28.23 0.90 -2.00
N GLY A 2 -27.79 2.16 -2.05
CA GLY A 2 -26.99 2.68 -3.17
C GLY A 2 -25.57 2.09 -3.22
N PRO A 3 -24.86 2.22 -4.35
CA PRO A 3 -23.50 1.72 -4.46
C PRO A 3 -22.57 2.37 -3.42
N LEU A 4 -21.69 1.57 -2.80
CA LEU A 4 -20.72 2.04 -1.82
C LEU A 4 -19.71 2.97 -2.51
N HIS A 5 -19.74 4.26 -2.16
CA HIS A 5 -18.82 5.28 -2.71
C HIS A 5 -17.64 5.60 -1.77
N TYR A 6 -17.84 5.50 -0.46
CA TYR A 6 -16.82 5.74 0.57
C TYR A 6 -16.96 4.78 1.75
N PHE A 7 -15.86 4.20 2.20
CA PHE A 7 -15.81 3.41 3.43
C PHE A 7 -14.51 3.72 4.17
N LEU A 8 -14.59 4.19 5.42
CA LEU A 8 -13.44 4.58 6.25
C LEU A 8 -12.47 5.59 5.57
N GLY A 9 -12.96 6.47 4.70
CA GLY A 9 -12.09 7.40 3.95
C GLY A 9 -11.34 6.76 2.76
N ILE A 10 -11.63 5.49 2.45
CA ILE A 10 -11.27 4.85 1.18
C ILE A 10 -12.39 5.16 0.19
N GLN A 11 -12.04 5.80 -0.93
CA GLN A 11 -12.90 5.99 -2.07
C GLN A 11 -12.93 4.71 -2.91
N VAL A 12 -14.13 4.23 -3.22
CA VAL A 12 -14.33 3.04 -4.06
C VAL A 12 -14.85 3.48 -5.42
N LEU A 13 -13.99 3.42 -6.44
CA LEU A 13 -14.37 3.68 -7.83
C LEU A 13 -14.67 2.35 -8.51
N ARG A 14 -15.93 2.14 -8.89
CA ARG A 14 -16.37 0.92 -9.58
C ARG A 14 -16.30 1.16 -11.09
N GLN A 15 -15.52 0.35 -11.77
CA GLN A 15 -15.50 0.24 -13.23
C GLN A 15 -16.20 -1.06 -13.65
N PRO A 16 -16.62 -1.22 -14.92
CA PRO A 16 -17.34 -2.42 -15.38
C PRO A 16 -16.60 -3.74 -15.13
N THR A 17 -15.28 -3.71 -15.17
CA THR A 17 -14.40 -4.89 -15.04
C THR A 17 -13.45 -4.81 -13.84
N SER A 18 -13.42 -3.67 -13.13
CA SER A 18 -12.46 -3.39 -12.07
C SER A 18 -13.05 -2.59 -10.91
N LEU A 19 -12.39 -2.63 -9.76
CA LEU A 19 -12.72 -1.82 -8.59
C LEU A 19 -11.44 -1.16 -8.10
N VAL A 20 -11.39 0.17 -8.12
CA VAL A 20 -10.24 0.94 -7.66
C VAL A 20 -10.51 1.45 -6.25
N LEU A 21 -9.59 1.19 -5.33
CA LEU A 21 -9.54 1.75 -3.99
C LEU A 21 -8.50 2.87 -3.96
N SER A 22 -8.95 4.08 -3.66
CA SER A 22 -8.08 5.26 -3.53
C SER A 22 -8.25 5.91 -2.17
N GLN A 23 -7.14 6.38 -1.59
CA GLN A 23 -7.11 7.20 -0.38
C GLN A 23 -6.47 8.57 -0.67
N GLN A 24 -6.52 9.05 -1.92
CA GLN A 24 -5.86 10.29 -2.32
C GLN A 24 -6.20 11.47 -1.42
N LYS A 25 -7.49 11.70 -1.13
CA LYS A 25 -7.92 12.78 -0.22
C LYS A 25 -7.31 12.65 1.17
N TYR A 26 -7.32 11.43 1.72
CA TYR A 26 -6.71 11.16 3.04
C TYR A 26 -5.20 11.45 3.03
N LEU A 27 -4.50 11.06 1.95
CA LEU A 27 -3.10 11.36 1.78
C LEU A 27 -2.85 12.87 1.66
N GLU A 28 -3.65 13.61 0.88
CA GLU A 28 -3.54 15.06 0.75
C GLU A 28 -3.74 15.79 2.08
N ASP A 29 -4.71 15.35 2.89
CA ASP A 29 -4.95 15.91 4.23
C ASP A 29 -3.77 15.63 5.18
N LEU A 30 -3.22 14.40 5.16
CA LEU A 30 -1.99 14.05 5.91
C LEU A 30 -0.77 14.89 5.47
N LEU A 31 -0.62 15.12 4.17
CA LEU A 31 0.45 15.97 3.64
C LEU A 31 0.26 17.45 4.03
N ARG A 32 -0.99 17.92 4.18
CA ARG A 32 -1.28 19.27 4.66
C ARG A 32 -0.96 19.41 6.15
N GLU A 33 -1.39 18.46 6.98
CA GLU A 33 -1.12 18.42 8.43
C GLU A 33 0.39 18.42 8.74
N THR A 34 1.17 17.70 7.93
CA THR A 34 2.63 17.57 8.10
C THR A 34 3.44 18.64 7.38
N ASN A 35 2.80 19.63 6.73
CA ASN A 35 3.44 20.65 5.90
C ASN A 35 4.30 20.09 4.75
N MET A 36 3.87 18.96 4.18
CA MET A 36 4.57 18.24 3.10
C MET A 36 3.89 18.37 1.73
N LEU A 37 2.74 19.04 1.63
CA LEU A 37 1.97 19.17 0.38
C LEU A 37 2.77 19.83 -0.75
N THR A 38 3.55 20.86 -0.44
CA THR A 38 4.39 21.60 -1.40
C THR A 38 5.84 21.08 -1.47
N SER A 39 6.15 20.00 -0.75
CA SER A 39 7.50 19.44 -0.72
C SER A 39 7.91 18.86 -2.09
N LYS A 40 9.21 18.92 -2.40
CA LYS A 40 9.74 18.28 -3.61
C LYS A 40 9.58 16.77 -3.50
N PRO A 41 9.02 16.05 -4.49
CA PRO A 41 8.93 14.58 -4.46
C PRO A 41 10.28 13.88 -4.19
N CYS A 42 10.20 12.65 -3.71
CA CYS A 42 11.35 11.75 -3.64
C CYS A 42 11.02 10.44 -4.36
N ALA A 43 11.97 9.88 -5.10
CA ALA A 43 11.73 8.66 -5.87
C ALA A 43 11.66 7.39 -5.02
N THR A 44 12.25 7.40 -3.80
CA THR A 44 12.28 6.21 -2.94
C THR A 44 11.65 6.48 -1.57
N PRO A 45 10.87 5.52 -1.03
CA PRO A 45 10.18 5.67 0.25
C PRO A 45 11.14 5.65 1.45
N MET A 46 12.31 5.03 1.32
CA MET A 46 13.34 4.95 2.37
C MET A 46 14.75 5.06 1.76
N PRO A 47 15.75 5.60 2.49
CA PRO A 47 17.15 5.56 2.04
C PRO A 47 17.76 4.15 2.23
N THR A 48 18.67 3.76 1.35
CA THR A 48 19.41 2.49 1.42
C THR A 48 20.52 2.52 2.49
N ALA A 49 21.05 3.70 2.80
CA ALA A 49 22.08 3.91 3.82
C ALA A 49 22.06 5.38 4.30
N PRO A 50 22.52 5.67 5.54
CA PRO A 50 22.86 4.72 6.61
C PRO A 50 21.62 4.03 7.23
N THR A 51 21.81 2.84 7.79
CA THR A 51 20.74 2.05 8.41
C THR A 51 20.22 2.74 9.67
N LEU A 52 18.90 3.00 9.73
CA LEU A 52 18.24 3.57 10.91
C LEU A 52 18.48 2.71 12.17
N SER A 53 18.84 3.36 13.28
CA SER A 53 19.17 2.73 14.55
C SER A 53 18.73 3.61 15.72
N LYS A 54 18.46 2.98 16.86
CA LYS A 54 17.90 3.66 18.05
C LYS A 54 18.86 4.70 18.67
N ALA A 55 20.18 4.51 18.48
CA ALA A 55 21.20 5.37 19.06
C ALA A 55 21.52 6.60 18.20
N MET A 56 20.92 6.72 17.02
CA MET A 56 21.21 7.82 16.10
C MET A 56 20.30 9.03 16.32
N GLY A 57 20.92 10.19 16.40
CA GLY A 57 20.24 11.49 16.45
C GLY A 57 19.88 11.91 17.86
N SER A 58 19.11 13.00 17.95
CA SER A 58 18.61 13.55 19.21
C SER A 58 17.14 13.20 19.40
N PRO A 59 16.68 12.99 20.65
CA PRO A 59 15.26 12.73 20.94
C PRO A 59 14.36 13.75 20.25
N HIS A 60 13.30 13.25 19.61
CA HIS A 60 12.35 14.11 18.93
C HIS A 60 11.54 14.90 19.98
N PRO A 61 11.36 16.23 19.82
CA PRO A 61 10.68 17.06 20.82
C PRO A 61 9.20 16.68 21.04
N HIS A 62 8.56 16.06 20.05
CA HIS A 62 7.12 15.74 20.06
C HIS A 62 6.85 14.28 19.67
N PRO A 63 7.22 13.28 20.50
CA PRO A 63 7.10 11.86 20.17
C PRO A 63 5.65 11.40 19.93
N GLU A 64 4.65 12.10 20.46
CA GLU A 64 3.23 11.95 20.16
C GLU A 64 2.91 12.28 18.70
N HIS A 65 3.45 13.38 18.16
CA HIS A 65 3.23 13.78 16.77
C HIS A 65 3.82 12.74 15.80
N TYR A 66 5.01 12.22 16.12
CA TYR A 66 5.61 11.11 15.39
C TYR A 66 4.66 9.89 15.33
N ARG A 67 4.11 9.47 16.47
CA ARG A 67 3.21 8.31 16.57
C ARG A 67 1.89 8.54 15.81
N GLN A 68 1.32 9.73 15.88
CA GLN A 68 0.11 10.10 15.15
C GLN A 68 0.34 9.98 13.63
N VAL A 69 1.40 10.58 13.11
CA VAL A 69 1.73 10.52 11.68
C VAL A 69 2.02 9.09 11.23
N LEU A 70 2.72 8.30 12.04
CA LEU A 70 2.94 6.87 11.76
C LEU A 70 1.65 6.06 11.74
N GLY A 71 0.69 6.37 12.63
CA GLY A 71 -0.64 5.75 12.62
C GLY A 71 -1.38 6.02 11.30
N SER A 72 -1.33 7.28 10.83
CA SER A 72 -1.91 7.65 9.53
C SER A 72 -1.22 6.95 8.35
N LEU A 73 0.10 6.81 8.40
CA LEU A 73 0.87 6.06 7.40
C LEU A 73 0.55 4.56 7.43
N GLN A 74 0.34 3.98 8.61
CA GLN A 74 -0.08 2.59 8.76
C GLN A 74 -1.45 2.37 8.11
N TYR A 75 -2.38 3.32 8.28
CA TYR A 75 -3.68 3.25 7.63
C TYR A 75 -3.58 3.29 6.10
N LEU A 76 -2.67 4.12 5.56
CA LEU A 76 -2.42 4.19 4.11
C LEU A 76 -1.92 2.87 3.51
N THR A 77 -1.25 2.01 4.28
CA THR A 77 -0.77 0.72 3.76
C THR A 77 -1.87 -0.19 3.21
N LEU A 78 -3.14 0.05 3.60
CA LEU A 78 -4.30 -0.67 3.07
C LEU A 78 -4.52 -0.45 1.57
N THR A 79 -4.17 0.74 1.06
CA THR A 79 -4.24 1.07 -0.39
C THR A 79 -2.86 1.30 -1.00
N ARG A 80 -1.80 1.33 -0.19
CA ARG A 80 -0.42 1.57 -0.60
C ARG A 80 0.52 0.51 -0.02
N PRO A 81 0.45 -0.75 -0.51
CA PRO A 81 1.32 -1.82 0.00
C PRO A 81 2.80 -1.56 -0.28
N ASP A 82 3.12 -0.73 -1.28
CA ASP A 82 4.48 -0.34 -1.65
C ASP A 82 5.24 0.38 -0.52
N ILE A 83 4.53 1.06 0.40
CA ILE A 83 5.15 1.74 1.54
C ILE A 83 5.22 0.89 2.82
N ALA A 84 4.58 -0.28 2.85
CA ALA A 84 4.41 -1.08 4.07
C ALA A 84 5.74 -1.41 4.76
N PHE A 85 6.77 -1.74 3.98
CA PHE A 85 8.11 -1.99 4.53
C PHE A 85 8.69 -0.77 5.26
N SER A 86 8.56 0.42 4.66
CA SER A 86 9.09 1.67 5.23
C SER A 86 8.35 2.03 6.52
N VAL A 87 7.02 1.88 6.52
CA VAL A 87 6.18 2.11 7.71
C VAL A 87 6.54 1.15 8.84
N ASN A 88 6.63 -0.16 8.54
CA ASN A 88 7.00 -1.18 9.53
C ASN A 88 8.39 -0.91 10.13
N LYS A 89 9.34 -0.46 9.32
CA LYS A 89 10.68 -0.13 9.80
C LYS A 89 10.66 1.08 10.74
N LEU A 90 9.92 2.13 10.37
CA LEU A 90 9.80 3.35 11.18
C LEU A 90 8.99 3.13 12.47
N ALA A 91 8.05 2.18 12.47
CA ALA A 91 7.28 1.81 13.66
C ALA A 91 8.17 1.25 14.80
N GLN A 92 9.33 0.68 14.48
CA GLN A 92 10.29 0.17 15.48
C GLN A 92 10.83 1.25 16.44
N PHE A 93 10.67 2.53 16.07
CA PHE A 93 11.17 3.68 16.83
C PHE A 93 10.08 4.48 17.53
N MET A 94 8.82 4.01 17.53
CA MET A 94 7.68 4.74 18.13
C MET A 94 7.83 5.07 19.62
N HIS A 95 8.58 4.27 20.37
CA HIS A 95 8.77 4.48 21.81
C HIS A 95 9.74 5.63 22.12
N SER A 96 10.75 5.83 21.26
CA SER A 96 11.77 6.86 21.44
C SER A 96 12.25 7.36 20.07
N PRO A 97 11.40 8.11 19.35
CA PRO A 97 11.77 8.64 18.04
C PRO A 97 12.84 9.72 18.19
N THR A 98 13.64 9.90 17.12
CA THR A 98 14.69 10.92 17.03
C THR A 98 14.45 11.80 15.82
N ASP A 99 15.17 12.91 15.73
CA ASP A 99 15.18 13.78 14.56
C ASP A 99 15.52 13.04 13.25
N ILE A 100 16.44 12.07 13.31
CA ILE A 100 16.79 11.21 12.16
C ILE A 100 15.62 10.31 11.75
N HIS A 101 14.91 9.71 12.71
CA HIS A 101 13.69 8.95 12.42
C HIS A 101 12.62 9.84 11.79
N TRP A 102 12.47 11.08 12.27
CA TRP A 102 11.54 12.05 11.68
C TRP A 102 11.92 12.47 10.26
N GLN A 103 13.22 12.63 9.98
CA GLN A 103 13.68 12.87 8.61
C GLN A 103 13.32 11.74 7.65
N ALA A 104 13.41 10.49 8.10
CA ALA A 104 12.98 9.34 7.31
C ALA A 104 11.46 9.32 7.07
N VAL A 105 10.64 9.68 8.07
CA VAL A 105 9.19 9.90 7.89
C VAL A 105 8.92 10.98 6.84
N LYS A 106 9.61 12.13 6.92
CA LYS A 106 9.46 13.20 5.92
C LYS A 106 9.85 12.71 4.52
N ARG A 107 10.88 11.87 4.38
CA ARG A 107 11.22 11.27 3.07
C ARG A 107 10.08 10.42 2.52
N LEU A 108 9.48 9.58 3.36
CA LEU A 108 8.34 8.76 2.99
C LEU A 108 7.14 9.62 2.55
N LEU A 109 6.85 10.71 3.27
CA LEU A 109 5.81 11.67 2.89
C LEU A 109 6.10 12.34 1.54
N ARG A 110 7.36 12.69 1.24
CA ARG A 110 7.77 13.22 -0.08
C ARG A 110 7.56 12.21 -1.20
N TYR A 111 7.84 10.93 -0.94
CA TYR A 111 7.57 9.86 -1.90
C TYR A 111 6.07 9.71 -2.16
N LEU A 112 5.26 9.71 -1.11
CA LEU A 112 3.80 9.68 -1.24
C LEU A 112 3.25 10.88 -2.01
N ARG A 113 3.77 12.09 -1.77
CA ARG A 113 3.43 13.29 -2.56
C ARG A 113 3.73 13.12 -4.06
N GLY A 114 4.82 12.43 -4.40
CA GLY A 114 5.16 12.13 -5.80
C GLY A 114 4.26 11.07 -6.44
N THR A 115 3.54 10.31 -5.64
CA THR A 115 2.78 9.12 -6.04
C THR A 115 1.32 9.20 -5.58
N ALA A 116 0.78 10.39 -5.37
CA ALA A 116 -0.52 10.58 -4.72
C ALA A 116 -1.71 10.04 -5.53
N SER A 117 -1.54 9.91 -6.85
CA SER A 117 -2.56 9.36 -7.77
C SER A 117 -2.59 7.83 -7.82
N LEU A 118 -1.66 7.13 -7.14
CA LEU A 118 -1.59 5.68 -7.13
C LEU A 118 -2.63 5.07 -6.16
N GLY A 119 -3.26 3.99 -6.58
CA GLY A 119 -4.24 3.24 -5.80
C GLY A 119 -4.25 1.74 -6.12
N LEU A 120 -5.09 0.98 -5.41
CA LEU A 120 -5.25 -0.46 -5.64
C LEU A 120 -6.40 -0.74 -6.60
N THR A 121 -6.13 -1.48 -7.66
CA THR A 121 -7.14 -1.90 -8.64
C THR A 121 -7.41 -3.40 -8.53
N PHE A 122 -8.65 -3.79 -8.27
CA PHE A 122 -9.11 -5.17 -8.25
C PHE A 122 -9.82 -5.49 -9.55
N THR A 123 -9.23 -6.36 -10.39
CA THR A 123 -9.86 -6.79 -11.65
C THR A 123 -10.55 -8.14 -11.45
N LYS A 124 -11.74 -8.29 -12.03
CA LYS A 124 -12.46 -9.58 -12.06
C LYS A 124 -11.70 -10.55 -12.97
N ARG A 125 -11.33 -11.71 -12.45
CA ARG A 125 -10.68 -12.76 -13.25
C ARG A 125 -11.72 -13.40 -14.19
N THR A 126 -11.50 -13.33 -15.50
CA THR A 126 -12.26 -14.10 -16.51
C THR A 126 -11.56 -15.44 -16.73
N ARG A 127 -12.20 -16.54 -16.33
CA ARG A 127 -11.69 -17.92 -16.40
C ARG A 127 -11.68 -18.48 -17.83
N LEU A 128 -11.01 -17.82 -18.78
CA LEU A 128 -10.94 -18.32 -20.16
C LEU A 128 -9.53 -18.45 -20.74
N GLU A 129 -8.47 -17.99 -20.07
CA GLU A 129 -7.11 -18.08 -20.63
C GLU A 129 -6.11 -18.92 -19.81
N ASP A 130 -6.49 -19.41 -18.62
CA ASP A 130 -5.58 -20.18 -17.73
C ASP A 130 -5.67 -21.72 -17.90
N GLU A 131 -6.46 -22.24 -18.84
CA GLU A 131 -6.51 -23.70 -19.10
C GLU A 131 -5.42 -24.17 -20.09
N ALA A 132 -4.51 -23.28 -20.53
CA ALA A 132 -3.42 -23.60 -21.45
C ALA A 132 -1.99 -23.53 -20.85
N ALA A 133 -1.82 -23.09 -19.59
CA ALA A 133 -0.49 -22.83 -19.04
C ALA A 133 0.05 -23.86 -18.03
N TYR A 134 -0.70 -24.91 -17.68
CA TYR A 134 -0.21 -26.02 -16.85
C TYR A 134 -0.16 -27.33 -17.64
N THR A 135 0.51 -27.33 -18.80
CA THR A 135 1.13 -28.58 -19.28
C THR A 135 2.48 -28.72 -18.59
N THR A 136 2.44 -29.11 -17.31
CA THR A 136 3.62 -29.68 -16.65
C THR A 136 3.99 -30.96 -17.40
N GLY A 137 5.29 -31.12 -17.65
CA GLY A 137 5.86 -32.24 -18.38
C GLY A 137 5.20 -33.59 -18.06
N SER A 138 4.93 -34.30 -19.15
CA SER A 138 4.63 -35.73 -19.22
C SER A 138 5.35 -36.55 -18.14
N LEU A 139 4.58 -37.31 -17.36
CA LEU A 139 4.69 -38.76 -17.18
C LEU A 139 3.89 -39.18 -15.93
N ALA A 140 2.70 -39.75 -16.11
CA ALA A 140 2.18 -40.89 -15.34
C ALA A 140 0.72 -41.17 -15.72
N SER A 141 0.55 -42.27 -16.43
CA SER A 141 -0.68 -43.01 -16.64
C SER A 141 -1.38 -43.37 -15.33
N HIS A 142 -2.72 -43.41 -15.37
CA HIS A 142 -3.63 -44.06 -14.42
C HIS A 142 -3.71 -43.46 -13.01
N ILE A 143 -4.83 -42.77 -12.71
CA ILE A 143 -5.75 -42.97 -11.58
C ILE A 143 -6.85 -41.89 -11.67
N GLY A 144 -8.05 -42.20 -11.19
CA GLY A 144 -9.34 -41.57 -11.51
C GLY A 144 -9.44 -40.05 -11.42
N LYS A 145 -10.37 -39.50 -12.22
CA LYS A 145 -10.73 -38.08 -12.26
C LYS A 145 -10.97 -37.55 -10.83
N PRO A 146 -10.24 -36.52 -10.35
CA PRO A 146 -10.59 -35.90 -9.08
C PRO A 146 -11.88 -35.07 -9.25
N ASN A 147 -12.79 -35.21 -8.28
CA ASN A 147 -14.00 -34.40 -8.17
C ASN A 147 -13.63 -32.90 -8.13
N PRO A 148 -14.38 -32.01 -8.81
CA PRO A 148 -14.13 -30.57 -8.71
C PRO A 148 -14.43 -30.07 -7.27
N PRO A 149 -13.60 -29.18 -6.71
CA PRO A 149 -13.86 -28.62 -5.38
C PRO A 149 -15.13 -27.76 -5.39
N LEU A 150 -16.01 -28.00 -4.41
CA LEU A 150 -17.33 -27.35 -4.25
C LEU A 150 -17.27 -25.86 -3.82
N PHE A 151 -16.11 -25.22 -3.88
CA PHE A 151 -15.98 -23.81 -3.54
C PHE A 151 -15.00 -23.14 -4.52
N THR A 152 -15.52 -22.32 -5.43
CA THR A 152 -14.70 -21.39 -6.21
C THR A 152 -14.79 -20.01 -5.57
N PRO A 153 -13.72 -19.50 -4.93
CA PRO A 153 -13.67 -18.11 -4.53
C PRO A 153 -13.70 -17.26 -5.80
N ARG A 154 -14.63 -16.30 -5.87
CA ARG A 154 -14.57 -15.19 -6.84
C ARG A 154 -13.26 -14.43 -6.59
N SER A 155 -12.19 -14.86 -7.23
CA SER A 155 -10.84 -14.40 -6.97
C SER A 155 -10.59 -13.12 -7.77
N TYR A 156 -10.59 -11.99 -7.07
CA TYR A 156 -10.10 -10.72 -7.61
C TYR A 156 -8.57 -10.72 -7.63
N ILE A 157 -7.96 -10.11 -8.65
CA ILE A 157 -6.52 -9.85 -8.68
C ILE A 157 -6.30 -8.38 -8.34
N ALA A 158 -5.50 -8.09 -7.31
CA ALA A 158 -5.06 -6.75 -6.99
C ALA A 158 -3.85 -6.38 -7.85
N LYS A 159 -3.98 -5.31 -8.63
CA LYS A 159 -2.89 -4.69 -9.38
C LYS A 159 -2.65 -3.28 -8.83
N TYR A 160 -1.38 -2.95 -8.69
CA TYR A 160 -0.92 -1.60 -8.40
C TYR A 160 -0.81 -0.86 -9.75
N GLY A 161 -1.60 0.18 -9.95
CA GLY A 161 -1.79 0.82 -11.26
C GLY A 161 -1.42 2.30 -11.27
N ASP A 162 -0.90 2.75 -12.41
CA ASP A 162 -0.54 4.15 -12.68
C ASP A 162 -1.79 5.01 -12.88
N GLY A 163 -2.07 5.87 -11.90
CA GLY A 163 -2.94 7.05 -12.04
C GLY A 163 -4.42 6.78 -12.31
N ILE A 164 -5.28 7.48 -11.57
CA ILE A 164 -6.68 7.66 -11.95
C ILE A 164 -6.69 8.59 -13.18
N LEU A 165 -6.91 8.03 -14.38
CA LEU A 165 -7.30 8.80 -15.57
C LEU A 165 -8.81 9.05 -15.56
#